data_AF-A0A419QIR4-F1
#
_entry.id   AF-A0A419QIR4-F1
#
_cell.length_a   1.000
_cell.length_b   1.000
_cell.length_c   1.000
_cell.angle_alpha   90.00
_cell.angle_beta   90.00
_cell.angle_gamma   90.00
#
_symmetry.space_group_name_H-M   'P 1'
#
loop_
_entity.id
_entity.type
_entity.pdbx_description
1 polymer ?
#
loop_
_entity_poly.entity_id
_entity_poly.type
_entity_poly.pdbx_seq_one_letter_code
_entity_poly.pdbx_strand_id
1 'polypeptide(L)'
;MSDLELEMLKLKKLKELEKRLKTSALKVEEEKVNPFDVVGKMLIGRGKEVLEAAYNQYPEVTKVIVKHLATLIKNGKITEPITGELLYEIFRVFGYPVRLETRIVFKEHGKVKSLAEKIREDF
;
A
#
# COMPACT_ATOMS: atom_id res chain seq x y z
N MET A 1 -10.08 -35.19 -47.82
CA MET A 1 -9.55 -34.57 -46.59
C MET A 1 -10.63 -33.58 -46.13
N SER A 2 -11.28 -33.89 -45.01
CA SER A 2 -12.66 -33.54 -44.72
C SER A 2 -12.81 -32.13 -44.12
N ASP A 3 -13.73 -31.34 -44.66
CA ASP A 3 -14.14 -30.02 -44.12
C ASP A 3 -14.45 -30.03 -42.61
N LEU A 4 -14.87 -31.18 -42.09
CA LEU A 4 -15.11 -31.44 -40.66
C LEU A 4 -13.86 -31.24 -39.77
N GLU A 5 -12.67 -31.61 -40.25
CA GLU A 5 -11.43 -31.42 -39.48
C GLU A 5 -11.07 -29.93 -39.40
N LEU A 6 -11.34 -29.19 -40.47
CA LEU A 6 -11.09 -27.75 -40.55
C LEU A 6 -12.00 -26.98 -39.59
N GLU A 7 -13.29 -27.34 -39.52
CA GLU A 7 -14.24 -26.76 -38.57
C GLU A 7 -13.86 -27.04 -37.11
N MET A 8 -13.46 -28.27 -36.78
CA MET A 8 -13.01 -28.61 -35.42
C MET A 8 -11.78 -27.81 -35.01
N LEU A 9 -10.85 -27.57 -35.94
CA LEU A 9 -9.65 -26.77 -35.66
C LEU A 9 -10.00 -25.31 -35.38
N LYS A 10 -10.95 -24.76 -36.15
CA LYS A 10 -11.44 -23.38 -36.01
C LYS A 10 -12.14 -23.16 -34.68
N LEU A 11 -12.99 -24.12 -34.26
CA LEU A 11 -13.65 -24.10 -32.96
C LEU A 11 -12.66 -24.18 -31.78
N LYS A 12 -11.62 -25.02 -31.88
CA LYS A 12 -10.56 -25.08 -30.86
C LYS A 12 -9.83 -23.74 -30.72
N LYS A 13 -9.44 -23.10 -31.84
CA LYS A 13 -8.78 -21.79 -31.85
C LYS A 13 -9.66 -20.68 -31.26
N LEU A 14 -10.95 -20.66 -31.61
CA LEU A 14 -11.91 -19.69 -31.05
C LEU A 14 -12.07 -19.84 -29.53
N LYS A 15 -12.18 -21.09 -29.04
CA LYS A 15 -12.29 -21.37 -27.61
C LYS A 15 -11.03 -20.99 -26.83
N GLU A 16 -9.85 -21.14 -27.45
CA GLU A 16 -8.58 -20.72 -26.86
C GLU A 16 -8.47 -19.18 -26.79
N LEU A 17 -8.89 -18.48 -27.85
CA LEU A 17 -8.97 -17.02 -27.87
C LEU A 17 -9.96 -16.49 -26.82
N GLU A 18 -11.13 -17.11 -26.70
CA GLU A 18 -12.13 -16.75 -25.69
C GLU A 18 -11.60 -16.93 -24.25
N LYS A 19 -10.86 -18.02 -23.98
CA LYS A 19 -10.18 -18.24 -22.69
C LYS A 19 -9.11 -17.19 -22.42
N ARG A 20 -8.32 -16.80 -23.44
CA ARG A 20 -7.31 -15.73 -23.32
C ARG A 20 -7.96 -14.37 -23.05
N LEU A 21 -9.05 -14.07 -23.74
CA LEU A 21 -9.82 -12.83 -23.53
C LEU A 21 -10.46 -12.77 -22.15
N LYS A 22 -11.04 -13.87 -21.67
CA LYS A 22 -11.60 -13.96 -20.30
C LYS A 22 -10.53 -13.80 -19.23
N THR A 23 -9.37 -14.43 -19.40
CA THR A 23 -8.25 -14.28 -18.45
C THR A 23 -7.61 -12.89 -18.47
N SER A 24 -7.58 -12.21 -19.62
CA SER A 24 -7.17 -10.80 -19.68
C SER A 24 -8.23 -9.85 -19.12
N ALA A 25 -9.52 -10.10 -19.35
CA ALA A 25 -10.61 -9.27 -18.82
C ALA A 25 -10.74 -9.39 -17.30
N LEU A 26 -10.59 -10.60 -16.75
CA LEU A 26 -10.54 -10.83 -15.30
C LEU A 26 -9.34 -10.13 -14.64
N LYS A 27 -8.19 -10.10 -15.32
CA LYS A 27 -7.02 -9.31 -14.87
C LYS A 27 -7.30 -7.80 -14.87
N VAL A 28 -8.05 -7.30 -15.85
CA VAL A 28 -8.40 -5.88 -15.98
C VAL A 28 -9.51 -5.46 -14.99
N GLU A 29 -10.39 -6.38 -14.58
CA GLU A 29 -11.38 -6.09 -13.51
C GLU A 29 -10.77 -6.14 -12.10
N GLU A 30 -9.78 -7.00 -11.84
CA GLU A 30 -9.00 -6.98 -10.60
C GLU A 30 -8.06 -5.76 -10.47
N GLU A 31 -7.75 -5.10 -11.59
CA GLU A 31 -6.87 -3.91 -11.68
C GLU A 31 -7.51 -2.61 -11.15
N LYS A 32 -8.82 -2.54 -10.90
CA LYS A 32 -9.45 -1.29 -10.44
C LYS A 32 -9.22 -0.95 -8.97
N VAL A 33 -8.72 -1.87 -8.15
CA VAL A 33 -8.44 -1.54 -6.75
C VAL A 33 -7.03 -0.99 -6.65
N ASN A 34 -6.91 0.34 -6.58
CA ASN A 34 -5.62 0.99 -6.39
C ASN A 34 -4.94 0.40 -5.15
N PRO A 35 -3.67 -0.04 -5.25
CA PRO A 35 -2.92 -0.56 -4.10
C PRO A 35 -2.88 0.41 -2.91
N PHE A 36 -2.86 1.71 -3.20
CA PHE A 36 -2.91 2.77 -2.18
C PHE A 36 -4.21 2.78 -1.40
N ASP A 37 -5.35 2.50 -2.05
CA ASP A 37 -6.66 2.46 -1.38
C ASP A 37 -6.78 1.23 -0.47
N VAL A 38 -6.18 0.10 -0.86
CA VAL A 38 -6.15 -1.13 -0.04
C VAL A 38 -5.33 -0.89 1.23
N VAL A 39 -4.10 -0.39 1.07
CA VAL A 39 -3.22 -0.13 2.22
C VAL A 39 -3.79 1.00 3.07
N GLY A 40 -4.31 2.05 2.46
CA GLY A 40 -4.89 3.21 3.14
C GLY A 40 -6.05 2.89 4.08
N LYS A 41 -6.83 1.83 3.79
CA LYS A 41 -7.91 1.34 4.67
C LYS A 41 -7.40 0.60 5.91
N MET A 42 -6.22 0.00 5.83
CA MET A 42 -5.58 -0.71 6.94
C MET A 42 -4.73 0.19 7.83
N LEU A 43 -4.42 1.43 7.40
CA LEU A 43 -3.59 2.35 8.17
C LEU A 43 -4.34 2.97 9.35
N ILE A 44 -3.74 2.90 10.54
CA ILE A 44 -4.26 3.50 11.77
C ILE A 44 -3.32 4.59 12.30
N GLY A 45 -3.88 5.55 13.06
CA GLY A 45 -3.13 6.61 13.71
C GLY A 45 -2.46 7.52 12.69
N ARG A 46 -1.16 7.78 12.88
CA ARG A 46 -0.35 8.61 11.97
C ARG A 46 0.10 7.89 10.70
N GLY A 47 -0.37 6.66 10.43
CA GLY A 47 0.05 5.87 9.27
C GLY A 47 -0.15 6.56 7.92
N LYS A 48 -1.21 7.35 7.76
CA LYS A 48 -1.43 8.15 6.54
C LYS A 48 -0.37 9.23 6.35
N GLU A 49 0.00 9.93 7.42
CA GLU A 49 1.07 10.95 7.37
C GLU A 49 2.41 10.32 6.99
N VAL A 50 2.71 9.13 7.55
CA VAL A 50 3.94 8.40 7.22
C VAL A 50 3.94 7.97 5.75
N LEU A 51 2.82 7.46 5.25
CA LEU A 51 2.70 7.07 3.84
C LEU A 51 2.87 8.25 2.90
N GLU A 52 2.26 9.39 3.21
CA GLU A 52 2.36 10.61 2.42
C GLU A 52 3.78 11.19 2.44
N ALA A 53 4.41 11.27 3.61
CA ALA A 53 5.80 11.68 3.75
C ALA A 53 6.75 10.75 2.98
N ALA A 54 6.50 9.44 3.04
CA ALA A 54 7.26 8.45 2.28
C ALA A 54 7.08 8.63 0.76
N TYR A 55 5.85 8.88 0.30
CA TYR A 55 5.57 9.12 -1.11
C TYR A 55 6.24 10.40 -1.63
N ASN A 56 6.23 11.47 -0.83
CA ASN A 56 6.86 12.74 -1.18
C ASN A 56 8.39 12.65 -1.24
N GLN A 57 9.01 11.85 -0.36
CA GLN A 57 10.47 11.71 -0.30
C GLN A 57 11.01 10.61 -1.23
N TYR A 58 10.28 9.50 -1.34
CA TYR A 58 10.69 8.28 -2.04
C TYR A 58 9.52 7.70 -2.87
N PRO A 59 9.08 8.38 -3.94
CA PRO A 59 7.88 8.00 -4.69
C PRO A 59 7.97 6.60 -5.31
N GLU A 60 9.09 6.29 -5.97
CA GLU A 60 9.28 4.99 -6.66
C GLU A 60 9.31 3.82 -5.67
N VAL A 61 10.02 3.98 -4.57
CA VAL A 61 10.12 2.97 -3.51
C VAL A 61 8.77 2.77 -2.83
N THR A 62 8.08 3.87 -2.52
CA THR A 62 6.77 3.83 -1.89
C THR A 62 5.75 3.08 -2.74
N LYS A 63 5.72 3.31 -4.06
CA LYS A 63 4.85 2.55 -4.98
C LYS A 63 5.12 1.04 -4.90
N VAL A 64 6.39 0.64 -4.89
CA VAL A 64 6.77 -0.79 -4.81
C VAL A 64 6.35 -1.39 -3.48
N ILE A 65 6.64 -0.73 -2.36
CA ILE A 65 6.28 -1.21 -1.01
C ILE A 65 4.76 -1.30 -0.86
N VAL A 66 4.02 -0.28 -1.27
CA VAL A 66 2.54 -0.26 -1.22
C VAL A 66 1.95 -1.39 -2.07
N LYS A 67 2.51 -1.66 -3.26
CA LYS A 67 2.06 -2.78 -4.10
C LYS A 67 2.26 -4.14 -3.42
N HIS A 68 3.39 -4.33 -2.76
CA HIS A 68 3.67 -5.55 -2.00
C HIS A 68 2.74 -5.68 -0.78
N LEU A 69 2.57 -4.60 -0.01
CA LEU A 69 1.63 -4.57 1.13
C LEU A 69 0.20 -4.87 0.69
N ALA A 70 -0.28 -4.25 -0.39
CA ALA A 70 -1.61 -4.53 -0.93
C ALA A 70 -1.77 -6.00 -1.35
N THR A 71 -0.72 -6.61 -1.90
CA THR A 71 -0.72 -8.04 -2.27
C THR A 71 -0.78 -8.93 -1.03
N LEU A 72 -0.03 -8.60 0.02
CA LEU A 72 -0.05 -9.34 1.29
C LEU A 72 -1.39 -9.24 2.02
N ILE A 73 -2.03 -8.06 1.98
CA ILE A 73 -3.38 -7.83 2.52
C ILE A 73 -4.41 -8.64 1.72
N LYS A 74 -4.38 -8.57 0.38
CA LYS A 74 -5.28 -9.35 -0.49
C LYS A 74 -5.14 -10.86 -0.27
N ASN A 75 -3.92 -11.33 -0.02
CA ASN A 75 -3.64 -12.74 0.24
C ASN A 75 -3.99 -13.18 1.69
N GLY A 76 -4.53 -12.29 2.53
CA GLY A 76 -4.91 -12.59 3.91
C GLY A 76 -3.74 -12.85 4.85
N LYS A 77 -2.51 -12.52 4.45
CA LYS A 77 -1.32 -12.66 5.30
C LYS A 77 -1.21 -11.56 6.34
N ILE A 78 -1.77 -10.38 6.03
CA ILE A 78 -1.86 -9.24 6.93
C ILE A 78 -3.34 -8.98 7.17
N THR A 79 -3.81 -9.35 8.34
CA THR A 79 -5.19 -9.10 8.81
C THR A 79 -5.23 -8.01 9.88
N GLU A 80 -4.09 -7.69 10.46
CA GLU A 80 -3.97 -6.68 11.50
C GLU A 80 -3.80 -5.28 10.89
N PRO A 81 -4.29 -4.23 11.58
CA PRO A 81 -4.08 -2.87 11.12
C PRO A 81 -2.60 -2.48 11.15
N ILE A 82 -2.20 -1.66 10.19
CA ILE A 82 -0.81 -1.18 10.05
C ILE A 82 -0.72 0.18 10.75
N THR A 83 0.06 0.25 11.83
CA THR A 83 0.29 1.51 12.55
C THR A 83 1.33 2.38 11.83
N GLY A 84 1.37 3.68 12.16
CA GLY A 84 2.36 4.58 11.58
C GLY A 84 3.79 4.25 11.98
N GLU A 85 3.99 3.75 13.20
CA GLU A 85 5.29 3.30 13.71
C GLU A 85 5.79 2.08 12.93
N LEU A 86 4.91 1.10 12.69
CA LEU A 86 5.25 -0.08 11.89
C LEU A 86 5.61 0.31 10.46
N LEU A 87 4.80 1.16 9.83
CA LEU A 87 5.07 1.63 8.47
C LEU A 87 6.39 2.40 8.40
N TYR A 88 6.67 3.25 9.39
CA TYR A 88 7.93 3.97 9.51
C TYR A 88 9.13 3.03 9.63
N GLU A 89 9.05 2.03 10.52
CA GLU A 89 10.12 1.05 10.68
C GLU A 89 10.35 0.22 9.41
N ILE A 90 9.30 -0.12 8.66
CA ILE A 90 9.44 -0.80 7.37
C ILE A 90 10.34 0.01 6.44
N PHE A 91 10.03 1.29 6.22
CA PHE A 91 10.84 2.16 5.37
C PHE A 91 12.27 2.31 5.90
N ARG A 92 12.43 2.45 7.22
CA ARG A 92 13.74 2.57 7.87
C ARG A 92 14.60 1.31 7.69
N VAL A 93 14.05 0.11 7.88
CA VAL A 93 14.74 -1.18 7.68
C VAL A 93 15.14 -1.38 6.21
N PHE A 94 14.32 -0.92 5.27
CA PHE A 94 14.65 -0.94 3.84
C PHE A 94 15.69 0.13 3.43
N GLY A 95 16.18 0.95 4.37
CA GLY A 95 17.20 1.96 4.09
C GLY A 95 16.65 3.30 3.59
N TYR A 96 15.34 3.53 3.73
CA TYR A 96 14.66 4.76 3.32
C TYR A 96 14.08 5.47 4.55
N PRO A 97 14.91 6.09 5.41
CA PRO A 97 14.42 6.75 6.61
C PRO A 97 13.56 7.97 6.23
N VAL A 98 12.25 7.82 6.35
CA VAL A 98 11.28 8.90 6.08
C VAL A 98 11.45 9.99 7.13
N ARG A 99 11.62 11.25 6.71
CA ARG A 99 11.65 12.38 7.65
C ARG A 99 10.23 12.81 7.98
N LEU A 100 9.92 12.89 9.26
CA LEU A 100 8.64 13.38 9.76
C LEU A 100 8.88 14.62 10.60
N GLU A 101 8.07 15.67 10.40
CA GLU A 101 8.07 16.82 11.30
C GLU A 101 7.36 16.43 12.60
N THR A 102 8.13 16.07 13.63
CA THR A 102 7.60 15.72 14.95
C THR A 102 7.82 16.86 15.93
N ARG A 103 6.73 17.31 16.59
CA ARG A 103 6.80 18.28 17.69
C ARG A 103 6.29 17.62 18.97
N ILE A 104 7.12 17.60 20.01
CA ILE A 104 6.74 17.11 21.34
C ILE A 104 6.20 18.28 22.16
N VAL A 105 4.95 18.18 22.62
CA VAL A 105 4.27 19.19 23.42
C VAL A 105 3.69 18.57 24.70
N PHE A 106 3.77 19.33 25.80
CA PHE A 106 3.18 18.99 27.09
C PHE A 106 1.90 19.81 27.30
N LYS A 107 0.81 19.13 27.67
CA LYS A 107 -0.44 19.78 28.10
C LYS A 107 -0.56 19.68 29.61
N GLU A 108 -0.28 20.78 30.31
CA GLU A 108 -0.52 20.91 31.75
C GLU A 108 -1.53 22.03 32.00
N HIS A 109 -2.60 21.75 32.76
CA HIS A 109 -3.56 22.76 33.22
C HIS A 109 -4.14 23.66 32.11
N GLY A 110 -4.41 23.08 30.92
CA GLY A 110 -4.95 23.81 29.77
C GLY A 110 -3.92 24.65 28.99
N LYS A 111 -2.66 24.70 29.42
CA LYS A 111 -1.56 25.35 28.68
C LYS A 111 -0.74 24.32 27.91
N VAL A 112 -0.40 24.66 26.67
CA VAL A 112 0.49 23.85 25.82
C VAL A 112 1.89 24.43 25.96
N LYS A 113 2.82 23.65 26.50
CA LYS A 113 4.25 24.00 26.58
C LYS A 113 5.07 23.08 25.70
N SER A 114 6.18 23.57 25.16
CA SER A 114 7.13 22.69 24.45
C SER A 114 7.93 21.84 25.44
N LEU A 115 8.44 20.67 25.02
CA LEU A 115 9.36 19.86 25.85
C LEU A 115 10.55 20.70 26.35
N ALA A 116 11.09 21.58 25.50
CA ALA A 116 12.22 22.44 25.84
C ALA A 116 11.88 23.52 26.89
N GLU A 117 10.61 23.96 26.95
CA GLU A 117 10.12 24.83 28.03
C GLU A 117 9.97 24.05 29.33
N LYS A 118 9.40 22.84 29.29
CA LYS A 118 9.21 22.01 30.49
C LYS A 118 10.54 21.63 31.16
N ILE A 119 11.53 21.20 30.38
CA ILE A 119 12.86 20.87 30.91
C ILE A 119 13.53 22.09 31.57
N ARG A 120 13.32 23.30 31.03
CA ARG A 120 13.86 24.55 31.62
C ARG A 120 13.14 25.00 32.89
N GLU A 121 11.94 24.50 33.16
CA GLU A 121 11.20 24.81 34.39
C GLU A 121 11.54 23.81 35.52
N ASP A 122 11.86 22.56 35.16
CA ASP A 122 12.16 21.49 36.13
C ASP A 122 13.64 21.47 36.56
N PHE A 123 14.54 22.18 35.87
CA PHE A 123 15.97 22.33 36.16
C PHE A 123 16.37 23.80 36.31
#